data_AF-A0A918Q0Z0-F1
#
_entry.id   AF-A0A918Q0Z0-F1
#
_cell.length_a   1.000
_cell.length_b   1.000
_cell.length_c   1.000
_cell.angle_alpha   90.00
_cell.angle_beta   90.00
_cell.angle_gamma   90.00
#
_symmetry.space_group_name_H-M   'P 1'
#
loop_
_entity.id
_entity.type
_entity.pdbx_description
1 polymer ?
#
loop_
_entity_poly.entity_id
_entity_poly.type
_entity_poly.pdbx_seq_one_letter_code
_entity_poly.pdbx_strand_id
1 'polypeptide(L)'
;MSIRSRFLALVAGFAVMALAIAVLGVVSIADYSRMLAQYTQTHETAHKAEHLNGLVSSAVAESRGIYHARNTEDAKLFAARLERNLQDIETVLNEPPTLSPELVTQTQAFVAFRRELIRLGTQVSPAAADRHGNNETNRHTRTQYQADLSHWVDMNRRELDRHREIARNYGDGRIMHFVVIVGFGLVSMIGLSLWWAMAYISRPMQTLAHSIIRVSEGDYDAPRNAPSDTRAGTEISAVWKALSLLADRAKMAEVTAKAERDAEEKRSLEMRQILLD
;
A
#
# COMPACT_ATOMS: atom_id res chain seq x y z
N MET A 1 7.31 -33.21 17.26
CA MET A 1 6.26 -32.92 16.26
C MET A 1 6.38 -33.97 15.19
N SER A 2 5.25 -34.45 14.66
CA SER A 2 5.25 -35.29 13.47
C SER A 2 5.84 -34.57 12.26
N ILE A 3 6.31 -35.31 11.26
CA ILE A 3 6.78 -34.70 9.99
C ILE A 3 5.65 -33.87 9.36
N ARG A 4 4.42 -34.39 9.36
CA ARG A 4 3.23 -33.68 8.84
C ARG A 4 2.98 -32.37 9.57
N SER A 5 2.99 -32.37 10.91
CA SER A 5 2.79 -31.12 11.68
C SER A 5 3.93 -30.13 11.47
N ARG A 6 5.15 -30.61 11.20
CA ARG A 6 6.27 -29.75 10.88
C ARG A 6 6.06 -29.01 9.54
N PHE A 7 5.69 -29.72 8.49
CA PHE A 7 5.37 -29.11 7.19
C PHE A 7 4.17 -28.16 7.26
N LEU A 8 3.09 -28.57 7.93
CA LEU A 8 1.90 -27.73 8.09
C LEU A 8 2.19 -26.45 8.87
N ALA A 9 3.04 -26.50 9.91
CA ALA A 9 3.44 -25.31 10.66
C ALA A 9 4.22 -24.31 9.78
N LEU A 10 5.13 -24.82 8.93
CA LEU A 10 5.91 -24.00 8.00
C LEU A 10 5.01 -23.36 6.94
N VAL A 11 4.11 -24.13 6.32
CA VAL A 11 3.13 -23.62 5.34
C VAL A 11 2.18 -22.60 5.97
N ALA A 12 1.67 -22.87 7.19
CA ALA A 12 0.83 -21.94 7.92
C ALA A 12 1.58 -20.62 8.22
N GLY A 13 2.86 -20.69 8.58
CA GLY A 13 3.70 -19.50 8.77
C GLY A 13 3.81 -18.65 7.50
N PHE A 14 4.06 -19.27 6.35
CA PHE A 14 4.08 -18.55 5.07
C PHE A 14 2.72 -17.94 4.70
N ALA A 15 1.62 -18.66 4.95
CA ALA A 15 0.27 -18.15 4.70
C ALA A 15 -0.06 -16.93 5.58
N VAL A 16 0.31 -16.96 6.86
CA VAL A 16 0.14 -15.82 7.79
C VAL A 16 0.96 -14.62 7.33
N MET A 17 2.21 -14.83 6.92
CA MET A 17 3.06 -13.75 6.41
C MET A 17 2.49 -13.14 5.11
N ALA A 18 2.03 -13.97 4.18
CA ALA A 18 1.39 -13.49 2.95
C ALA A 18 0.15 -12.66 3.25
N LEU A 19 -0.69 -13.09 4.21
CA LEU A 19 -1.85 -12.33 4.67
C LEU A 19 -1.44 -11.00 5.30
N ALA A 20 -0.41 -10.98 6.14
CA ALA A 20 0.08 -9.76 6.77
C ALA A 20 0.58 -8.75 5.72
N ILE A 21 1.33 -9.19 4.70
CA ILE A 21 1.80 -8.35 3.60
C ILE A 21 0.60 -7.80 2.81
N ALA A 22 -0.39 -8.64 2.49
CA ALA A 22 -1.59 -8.23 1.79
C ALA A 22 -2.39 -7.16 2.56
N VAL A 23 -2.60 -7.36 3.87
CA VAL A 23 -3.27 -6.39 4.75
C VAL A 23 -2.50 -5.07 4.79
N LEU A 24 -1.18 -5.10 4.97
CA LEU A 24 -0.35 -3.89 4.94
C LEU A 24 -0.42 -3.16 3.61
N GLY A 25 -0.45 -3.89 2.49
CA GLY A 25 -0.63 -3.33 1.15
C GLY A 25 -1.96 -2.61 1.02
N VAL A 26 -3.07 -3.23 1.44
CA VAL A 26 -4.41 -2.63 1.40
C VAL A 26 -4.49 -1.38 2.29
N VAL A 27 -3.97 -1.43 3.51
CA VAL A 27 -3.95 -0.28 4.42
C VAL A 27 -3.13 0.88 3.83
N SER A 28 -2.00 0.59 3.20
CA SER A 28 -1.14 1.61 2.58
C SER A 28 -1.83 2.28 1.38
N ILE A 29 -2.54 1.51 0.55
CA ILE A 29 -3.33 2.05 -0.56
C ILE A 29 -4.47 2.93 -0.03
N ALA A 30 -5.14 2.51 1.05
CA ALA A 30 -6.22 3.28 1.67
C ALA A 30 -5.73 4.59 2.33
N ASP A 31 -4.53 4.59 2.93
CA ASP A 31 -3.88 5.81 3.41
C ASP A 31 -3.59 6.78 2.26
N TYR A 32 -3.03 6.26 1.17
CA TYR A 32 -2.68 7.06 0.00
C TYR A 32 -3.91 7.66 -0.67
N SER A 33 -5.00 6.91 -0.80
CA SER A 33 -6.24 7.40 -1.40
C SER A 33 -6.88 8.51 -0.56
N ARG A 34 -6.88 8.39 0.79
CA ARG A 34 -7.33 9.45 1.70
C ARG A 34 -6.51 10.73 1.55
N MET A 35 -5.19 10.59 1.47
CA MET A 35 -4.29 11.74 1.30
C MET A 35 -4.50 12.44 -0.05
N LEU A 36 -4.71 11.66 -1.11
CA LEU A 36 -4.99 12.19 -2.45
C LEU A 36 -6.34 12.91 -2.52
N ALA A 37 -7.38 12.36 -1.89
CA ALA A 37 -8.71 12.98 -1.87
C ALA A 37 -8.69 14.37 -1.19
N GLN A 38 -7.99 14.49 -0.05
CA GLN A 38 -7.81 15.78 0.63
C GLN A 38 -7.03 16.77 -0.24
N TYR A 39 -5.98 16.30 -0.93
CA TYR A 39 -5.20 17.14 -1.83
C TYR A 39 -6.02 17.68 -3.00
N THR A 40 -6.78 16.83 -3.68
CA THR A 40 -7.63 17.22 -4.82
C THR A 40 -8.66 18.26 -4.40
N GLN A 41 -9.31 18.08 -3.25
CA GLN A 41 -10.31 19.03 -2.75
C GLN A 41 -9.71 20.41 -2.47
N THR A 42 -8.58 20.50 -1.77
CA THR A 42 -7.93 21.80 -1.49
C THR A 42 -7.41 22.45 -2.78
N HIS A 43 -6.93 21.65 -3.74
CA HIS A 43 -6.42 22.15 -5.02
C HIS A 43 -7.53 22.74 -5.90
N GLU A 44 -8.65 22.03 -6.05
CA GLU A 44 -9.82 22.52 -6.78
C GLU A 44 -10.36 23.80 -6.13
N THR A 45 -10.36 23.86 -4.79
CA THR A 45 -10.80 25.03 -4.01
C THR A 45 -9.92 26.26 -4.29
N ALA A 46 -8.58 26.10 -4.23
CA ALA A 46 -7.65 27.19 -4.52
C ALA A 46 -7.71 27.64 -5.99
N HIS A 47 -7.80 26.69 -6.93
CA HIS A 47 -7.90 26.98 -8.36
C HIS A 47 -9.18 27.77 -8.68
N LYS A 48 -10.31 27.34 -8.12
CA LYS A 48 -11.60 28.02 -8.26
C LYS A 48 -11.55 29.46 -7.74
N ALA A 49 -10.91 29.67 -6.58
CA ALA A 49 -10.73 31.00 -5.99
C ALA A 49 -9.93 31.94 -6.91
N GLU A 50 -8.82 31.45 -7.46
CA GLU A 50 -7.96 32.20 -8.37
C GLU A 50 -8.68 32.54 -9.68
N HIS A 51 -9.40 31.56 -10.23
CA HIS A 51 -10.21 31.75 -11.42
C HIS A 51 -11.29 32.82 -11.20
N LEU A 52 -12.01 32.75 -10.08
CA LEU A 52 -12.98 33.77 -9.68
C LEU A 52 -12.33 35.16 -9.56
N ASN A 53 -11.15 35.26 -8.95
CA ASN A 53 -10.44 36.54 -8.81
C ASN A 53 -10.03 37.13 -10.18
N GLY A 54 -9.63 36.28 -11.12
CA GLY A 54 -9.36 36.67 -12.51
C GLY A 54 -10.61 37.23 -13.19
N LEU A 55 -11.74 36.55 -13.08
CA LEU A 55 -13.02 36.98 -13.64
C LEU A 55 -13.52 38.30 -13.03
N VAL A 56 -13.40 38.46 -11.70
CA VAL A 56 -13.74 39.71 -11.00
C VAL A 56 -12.88 40.86 -11.49
N SER A 57 -11.57 40.64 -11.65
CA SER A 57 -10.64 41.66 -12.16
C SER A 57 -10.99 42.07 -13.60
N SER A 58 -11.32 41.08 -14.44
CA SER A 58 -11.81 41.30 -15.81
C SER A 58 -13.11 42.11 -15.83
N ALA A 59 -14.10 41.74 -14.99
CA ALA A 59 -15.36 42.47 -14.87
C ALA A 59 -15.18 43.92 -14.40
N VAL A 60 -14.24 44.17 -13.49
CA VAL A 60 -13.87 45.54 -13.07
C VAL A 60 -13.27 46.33 -14.22
N ALA A 61 -12.41 45.70 -15.05
CA ALA A 61 -11.84 46.36 -16.22
C ALA A 61 -12.91 46.73 -17.26
N GLU A 62 -13.81 45.80 -17.59
CA GLU A 62 -14.92 46.04 -18.53
C GLU A 62 -15.89 47.11 -18.01
N SER A 63 -16.14 47.16 -16.69
CA SER A 63 -16.94 48.24 -16.09
C SER A 63 -16.35 49.62 -16.37
N ARG A 64 -15.02 49.77 -16.38
CA ARG A 64 -14.36 51.04 -16.70
C ARG A 64 -14.53 51.43 -18.16
N GLY A 65 -14.57 50.44 -19.06
CA GLY A 65 -14.92 50.66 -20.46
C GLY A 65 -16.30 51.29 -20.62
N ILE A 66 -17.28 50.88 -19.81
CA ILE A 66 -18.63 51.46 -19.80
C ILE A 66 -18.59 52.93 -19.33
N TYR A 67 -17.81 53.27 -18.30
CA TYR A 67 -17.69 54.65 -17.80
C TYR A 67 -17.15 55.61 -18.85
N HIS A 68 -16.17 55.14 -19.62
CA HIS A 68 -15.42 55.96 -20.57
C HIS A 68 -15.94 55.86 -22.01
N ALA A 69 -17.03 55.13 -22.24
CA ALA A 69 -17.69 55.08 -23.54
C ALA A 69 -18.28 56.45 -23.91
N ARG A 70 -18.23 56.82 -25.21
CA ARG A 70 -18.70 58.14 -25.67
C ARG A 70 -20.22 58.26 -25.60
N ASN A 71 -20.94 57.15 -25.77
CA ASN A 71 -22.39 57.07 -25.76
C ASN A 71 -22.84 55.64 -25.39
N THR A 72 -24.15 55.45 -25.29
CA THR A 72 -24.75 54.15 -24.94
C THR A 72 -24.48 53.06 -25.97
N GLU A 73 -24.35 53.39 -27.26
CA GLU A 73 -24.02 52.42 -28.32
C GLU A 73 -22.60 51.88 -28.16
N ASP A 74 -21.62 52.75 -27.96
CA ASP A 74 -20.23 52.35 -27.69
C ASP A 74 -20.12 51.53 -26.38
N ALA A 75 -20.96 51.85 -25.39
CA ALA A 75 -21.00 51.11 -24.12
C ALA A 75 -21.51 49.67 -24.27
N LYS A 76 -22.31 49.35 -25.31
CA LYS A 76 -22.87 48.00 -25.52
C LYS A 76 -21.79 46.94 -25.70
N LEU A 77 -20.66 47.27 -26.33
CA LEU A 77 -19.57 46.31 -26.53
C LEU A 77 -18.94 45.88 -25.20
N PHE A 78 -18.66 46.85 -24.32
CA PHE A 78 -18.13 46.59 -22.97
C PHE A 78 -19.18 45.91 -22.09
N ALA A 79 -20.44 46.33 -22.18
CA ALA A 79 -21.55 45.70 -21.47
C ALA A 79 -21.72 44.22 -21.85
N ALA A 80 -21.61 43.88 -23.13
CA ALA A 80 -21.71 42.49 -23.58
C ALA A 80 -20.55 41.62 -23.06
N ARG A 81 -19.33 42.17 -22.97
CA ARG A 81 -18.17 41.47 -22.37
C ARG A 81 -18.33 41.32 -20.86
N LEU A 82 -18.79 42.39 -20.19
CA LEU A 82 -19.08 42.36 -18.76
C LEU A 82 -20.14 41.30 -18.45
N GLU A 83 -21.25 41.25 -19.18
CA GLU A 83 -22.30 40.24 -18.94
C GLU A 83 -21.77 38.82 -19.08
N ARG A 84 -20.91 38.54 -20.08
CA ARG A 84 -20.25 37.23 -20.19
C ARG A 84 -19.40 36.91 -18.97
N ASN A 85 -18.56 37.84 -18.50
CA ASN A 85 -17.79 37.63 -17.28
C ASN A 85 -18.70 37.37 -16.07
N LEU A 86 -19.86 38.03 -15.97
CA LEU A 86 -20.82 37.80 -14.88
C LEU A 86 -21.46 36.41 -14.96
N GLN A 87 -21.78 35.93 -16.16
CA GLN A 87 -22.27 34.56 -16.39
C GLN A 87 -21.21 33.51 -16.04
N ASP A 88 -19.95 33.77 -16.38
CA ASP A 88 -18.84 32.89 -16.00
C ASP A 88 -18.67 32.86 -14.48
N ILE A 89 -18.77 34.01 -13.80
CA ILE A 89 -18.75 34.10 -12.33
C ILE A 89 -19.89 33.28 -11.72
N GLU A 90 -21.11 33.38 -12.24
CA GLU A 90 -22.26 32.61 -11.75
C GLU A 90 -22.09 31.11 -12.00
N THR A 91 -21.51 30.73 -13.14
CA THR A 91 -21.16 29.33 -13.44
C THR A 91 -20.19 28.80 -12.37
N VAL A 92 -19.12 29.54 -12.12
CA VAL A 92 -18.12 29.20 -11.10
C VAL A 92 -18.77 29.06 -9.73
N LEU A 93 -19.71 29.94 -9.34
CA LEU A 93 -20.39 29.82 -8.04
C LEU A 93 -21.14 28.49 -7.87
N ASN A 94 -21.69 27.93 -8.94
CA ASN A 94 -22.50 26.72 -8.91
C ASN A 94 -21.69 25.42 -9.07
N GLU A 95 -20.44 25.50 -9.52
CA GLU A 95 -19.56 24.33 -9.66
C GLU A 95 -18.98 23.91 -8.31
N PRO A 96 -18.76 22.60 -8.05
CA PRO A 96 -17.98 22.18 -6.89
C PRO A 96 -16.50 22.57 -7.06
N PRO A 97 -15.74 22.81 -5.97
CA PRO A 97 -16.17 22.83 -4.57
C PRO A 97 -16.91 24.12 -4.18
N THR A 98 -17.84 24.02 -3.22
CA THR A 98 -18.63 25.18 -2.74
C THR A 98 -17.75 26.19 -2.00
N LEU A 99 -17.84 27.47 -2.37
CA LEU A 99 -17.18 28.57 -1.66
C LEU A 99 -17.84 28.82 -0.30
N SER A 100 -17.20 29.63 0.56
CA SER A 100 -17.83 30.01 1.83
C SER A 100 -19.12 30.81 1.60
N PRO A 101 -20.13 30.70 2.48
CA PRO A 101 -21.39 31.45 2.35
C PRO A 101 -21.19 32.97 2.25
N GLU A 102 -20.20 33.51 2.97
CA GLU A 102 -19.83 34.92 2.92
C GLU A 102 -19.34 35.31 1.52
N LEU A 103 -18.44 34.51 0.94
CA LEU A 103 -17.89 34.77 -0.39
C LEU A 103 -18.95 34.64 -1.47
N VAL A 104 -19.85 33.65 -1.37
CA VAL A 104 -21.01 33.53 -2.27
C VAL A 104 -21.88 34.79 -2.19
N THR A 105 -22.21 35.24 -0.98
CA THR A 105 -23.04 36.44 -0.78
C THR A 105 -22.38 37.69 -1.36
N GLN A 106 -21.08 37.89 -1.09
CA GLN A 106 -20.31 39.00 -1.65
C GLN A 106 -20.24 38.95 -3.18
N THR A 107 -20.05 37.77 -3.76
CA THR A 107 -20.00 37.57 -5.21
C THR A 107 -21.36 37.87 -5.86
N GLN A 108 -22.46 37.42 -5.25
CA GLN A 108 -23.81 37.73 -5.74
C GLN A 108 -24.11 39.24 -5.68
N ALA A 109 -23.72 39.90 -4.60
CA ALA A 109 -23.84 41.36 -4.48
C ALA A 109 -23.00 42.08 -5.56
N PHE A 110 -21.79 41.59 -5.82
CA PHE A 110 -20.95 42.09 -6.92
C PHE A 110 -21.63 41.93 -8.28
N VAL A 111 -22.18 40.74 -8.59
CA VAL A 111 -22.88 40.49 -9.86
C VAL A 111 -24.09 41.41 -10.02
N ALA A 112 -24.94 41.53 -9.00
CA ALA A 112 -26.12 42.39 -9.04
C ALA A 112 -25.75 43.86 -9.28
N PHE A 113 -24.72 44.35 -8.58
CA PHE A 113 -24.20 45.70 -8.77
C PHE A 113 -23.70 45.94 -10.21
N ARG A 114 -22.98 44.97 -10.79
CA ARG A 114 -22.45 45.07 -12.17
C ARG A 114 -23.53 44.98 -13.23
N ARG A 115 -24.61 44.23 -13.00
CA ARG A 115 -25.77 44.22 -13.91
C ARG A 115 -26.52 45.56 -13.93
N GLU A 116 -26.67 46.20 -12.77
CA GLU A 116 -27.27 47.55 -12.73
C GLU A 116 -26.37 48.56 -13.46
N LEU A 117 -25.05 48.40 -13.35
CA LEU A 117 -24.08 49.20 -14.09
C LEU A 117 -24.21 49.03 -15.61
N ILE A 118 -24.40 47.80 -16.10
CA ILE A 118 -24.70 47.51 -17.51
C ILE A 118 -25.98 48.24 -17.93
N ARG A 119 -27.05 48.11 -17.15
CA ARG A 119 -28.35 48.73 -17.45
C ARG A 119 -28.21 50.25 -17.56
N LEU A 120 -27.56 50.89 -16.59
CA LEU A 120 -27.33 52.33 -16.60
C LEU A 120 -26.48 52.77 -17.80
N GLY A 121 -25.41 52.04 -18.12
CA GLY A 121 -24.48 52.39 -19.20
C GLY A 121 -25.09 52.24 -20.60
N THR A 122 -26.01 51.29 -20.78
CA THR A 122 -26.60 50.97 -22.09
C THR A 122 -27.97 51.59 -22.32
N GLN A 123 -28.75 51.84 -21.26
CA GLN A 123 -30.12 52.36 -21.38
C GLN A 123 -30.26 53.82 -20.94
N VAL A 124 -29.34 54.34 -20.12
CA VAL A 124 -29.42 55.70 -19.58
C VAL A 124 -28.29 56.57 -20.12
N SER A 125 -27.06 56.34 -19.66
CA SER A 125 -25.84 56.98 -20.18
C SER A 125 -24.58 56.39 -19.51
N PRO A 126 -23.42 56.43 -20.20
CA PRO A 126 -22.11 56.18 -19.57
C PRO A 126 -21.89 57.00 -18.29
N ALA A 127 -22.33 58.26 -18.24
CA ALA A 127 -22.24 59.11 -17.07
C ALA A 127 -23.11 58.65 -15.88
N ALA A 128 -24.26 58.01 -16.15
CA ALA A 128 -25.07 57.41 -15.09
C ALA A 128 -24.39 56.16 -14.50
N ALA A 129 -23.78 55.33 -15.35
CA ALA A 129 -22.97 54.19 -14.92
C ALA A 129 -21.72 54.63 -14.13
N ASP A 130 -21.07 55.72 -14.52
CA ASP A 130 -19.94 56.31 -13.80
C ASP A 130 -20.35 56.80 -12.40
N ARG A 131 -21.46 57.55 -12.26
CA ARG A 131 -21.95 57.95 -10.93
C ARG A 131 -22.28 56.76 -10.02
N HIS A 132 -22.83 55.69 -10.60
CA HIS A 132 -23.16 54.47 -9.87
C HIS A 132 -21.91 53.67 -9.48
N GLY A 133 -20.94 53.52 -10.39
CA GLY A 133 -19.79 52.63 -10.24
C GLY A 133 -18.49 53.28 -9.75
N ASN A 134 -18.26 54.55 -10.07
CA ASN A 134 -17.02 55.27 -9.80
C ASN A 134 -17.18 56.21 -8.60
N ASN A 135 -17.56 55.63 -7.46
CA ASN A 135 -17.67 56.32 -6.18
C ASN A 135 -16.87 55.60 -5.08
N GLU A 136 -16.64 56.30 -3.98
CA GLU A 136 -15.80 55.82 -2.89
C GLU A 136 -16.42 54.59 -2.20
N THR A 137 -17.74 54.55 -2.04
CA THR A 137 -18.44 53.39 -1.46
C THR A 137 -18.17 52.12 -2.26
N ASN A 138 -18.36 52.16 -3.58
CA ASN A 138 -18.08 51.01 -4.43
C ASN A 138 -16.59 50.66 -4.47
N ARG A 139 -15.71 51.68 -4.45
CA ARG A 139 -14.26 51.47 -4.39
C ARG A 139 -13.90 50.68 -3.12
N HIS A 140 -14.42 51.09 -1.98
CA HIS A 140 -14.24 50.40 -0.70
C HIS A 140 -14.80 48.97 -0.75
N THR A 141 -16.06 48.79 -1.15
CA THR A 141 -16.69 47.46 -1.24
C THR A 141 -15.92 46.52 -2.17
N ARG A 142 -15.50 47.00 -3.36
CA ARG A 142 -14.70 46.20 -4.30
C ARG A 142 -13.34 45.84 -3.71
N THR A 143 -12.64 46.79 -3.11
CA THR A 143 -11.32 46.53 -2.52
C THR A 143 -11.41 45.53 -1.37
N GLN A 144 -12.43 45.66 -0.52
CA GLN A 144 -12.69 44.69 0.55
C GLN A 144 -13.00 43.30 -0.01
N TYR A 145 -13.90 43.20 -0.99
CA TYR A 145 -14.21 41.93 -1.64
C TYR A 145 -12.97 41.26 -2.28
N GLN A 146 -12.14 42.04 -2.98
CA GLN A 146 -10.89 41.50 -3.57
C GLN A 146 -9.88 41.08 -2.48
N ALA A 147 -9.83 41.78 -1.34
CA ALA A 147 -8.99 41.42 -0.21
C ALA A 147 -9.47 40.12 0.46
N ASP A 148 -10.77 39.98 0.69
CA ASP A 148 -11.38 38.78 1.27
C ASP A 148 -11.16 37.55 0.36
N LEU A 149 -11.35 37.73 -0.96
CA LEU A 149 -11.09 36.69 -1.96
C LEU A 149 -9.60 36.29 -1.99
N SER A 150 -8.69 37.27 -1.96
CA SER A 150 -7.24 37.00 -1.93
C SER A 150 -6.81 36.31 -0.63
N HIS A 151 -7.36 36.73 0.51
CA HIS A 151 -7.11 36.07 1.79
C HIS A 151 -7.57 34.61 1.77
N TRP A 152 -8.72 34.34 1.17
CA TRP A 152 -9.23 32.98 1.03
C TRP A 152 -8.35 32.13 0.10
N VAL A 153 -7.87 32.69 -1.02
CA VAL A 153 -6.86 32.04 -1.89
C VAL A 153 -5.60 31.68 -1.07
N ASP A 154 -5.06 32.63 -0.30
CA ASP A 154 -3.83 32.44 0.45
C ASP A 154 -3.98 31.45 1.61
N MET A 155 -5.15 31.40 2.25
CA MET A 155 -5.46 30.37 3.24
C MET A 155 -5.44 28.98 2.60
N ASN A 156 -6.15 28.80 1.48
CA ASN A 156 -6.21 27.51 0.78
C ASN A 156 -4.85 27.10 0.22
N ARG A 157 -4.04 28.03 -0.30
CA ARG A 157 -2.66 27.75 -0.72
C ARG A 157 -1.79 27.27 0.43
N ARG A 158 -1.86 27.92 1.60
CA ARG A 158 -1.10 27.51 2.80
C ARG A 158 -1.54 26.14 3.31
N GLU A 159 -2.84 25.84 3.28
CA GLU A 159 -3.37 24.50 3.56
C GLU A 159 -2.79 23.46 2.59
N LEU A 160 -2.78 23.80 1.31
CA LEU A 160 -2.29 22.94 0.24
C LEU A 160 -0.79 22.67 0.36
N ASP A 161 0.01 23.69 0.68
CA ASP A 161 1.45 23.54 0.91
C ASP A 161 1.74 22.71 2.16
N ARG A 162 0.95 22.86 3.22
CA ARG A 162 1.02 21.99 4.41
C ARG A 162 0.72 20.54 4.05
N HIS A 163 -0.32 20.27 3.26
CA HIS A 163 -0.63 18.93 2.80
C HIS A 163 0.43 18.37 1.84
N ARG A 164 1.05 19.19 1.00
CA ARG A 164 2.20 18.80 0.16
C ARG A 164 3.42 18.44 0.98
N GLU A 165 3.69 19.15 2.06
CA GLU A 165 4.80 18.87 2.96
C GLU A 165 4.57 17.58 3.74
N ILE A 166 3.35 17.37 4.24
CA ILE A 166 2.93 16.09 4.85
C ILE A 166 3.09 14.95 3.84
N ALA A 167 2.59 15.11 2.61
CA ALA A 167 2.68 14.08 1.57
C ALA A 167 4.13 13.74 1.17
N ARG A 168 4.99 14.76 1.02
CA ARG A 168 6.43 14.58 0.73
C ARG A 168 7.14 13.86 1.87
N ASN A 169 6.96 14.30 3.12
CA ASN A 169 7.56 13.65 4.27
C ASN A 169 7.03 12.22 4.48
N TYR A 170 5.75 11.97 4.16
CA TYR A 170 5.16 10.63 4.19
C TYR A 170 5.76 9.71 3.11
N GLY A 171 5.98 10.22 1.90
CA GLY A 171 6.52 9.45 0.78
C GLY A 171 8.00 9.07 0.95
N ASP A 172 8.85 10.05 1.24
CA ASP A 172 10.31 9.87 1.23
C ASP A 172 10.80 8.97 2.37
N GLY A 173 10.15 9.05 3.55
CA GLY A 173 10.49 8.23 4.71
C GLY A 173 9.84 6.84 4.69
N ARG A 174 8.53 6.74 4.39
CA ARG A 174 7.82 5.45 4.56
C ARG A 174 8.23 4.41 3.53
N ILE A 175 8.53 4.76 2.28
CA ILE A 175 8.92 3.75 1.28
C ILE A 175 10.17 3.01 1.75
N MET A 176 11.16 3.73 2.28
CA MET A 176 12.37 3.13 2.86
C MET A 176 12.03 2.24 4.07
N HIS A 177 11.22 2.73 5.02
CA HIS A 177 10.80 1.92 6.17
C HIS A 177 10.01 0.67 5.75
N PHE A 178 9.15 0.78 4.74
CA PHE A 178 8.34 -0.31 4.22
C PHE A 178 9.22 -1.37 3.55
N VAL A 179 10.16 -0.95 2.71
CA VAL A 179 11.15 -1.83 2.06
C VAL A 179 12.03 -2.50 3.11
N VAL A 180 12.48 -1.77 4.14
CA VAL A 180 13.31 -2.32 5.22
C VAL A 180 12.52 -3.33 6.04
N ILE A 181 11.32 -3.01 6.53
CA ILE A 181 10.54 -3.90 7.40
C ILE A 181 10.05 -5.13 6.62
N VAL A 182 9.44 -4.95 5.45
CA VAL A 182 8.92 -6.06 4.64
C VAL A 182 10.07 -6.88 4.08
N GLY A 183 11.12 -6.24 3.57
CA GLY A 183 12.31 -6.91 3.04
C GLY A 183 13.03 -7.72 4.11
N PHE A 184 13.28 -7.14 5.28
CA PHE A 184 13.90 -7.85 6.42
C PHE A 184 13.01 -8.99 6.92
N GLY A 185 11.69 -8.76 7.02
CA GLY A 185 10.74 -9.79 7.42
C GLY A 185 10.73 -10.99 6.48
N LEU A 186 10.74 -10.73 5.16
CA LEU A 186 10.77 -11.77 4.14
C LEU A 186 12.07 -12.58 4.20
N VAL A 187 13.22 -11.89 4.23
CA VAL A 187 14.55 -12.53 4.30
C VAL A 187 14.67 -13.36 5.58
N SER A 188 14.25 -12.81 6.71
CA SER A 188 14.28 -13.51 8.00
C SER A 188 13.40 -14.76 7.98
N MET A 189 12.18 -14.66 7.45
CA MET A 189 11.25 -15.79 7.38
C MET A 189 11.75 -16.90 6.47
N ILE A 190 12.31 -16.56 5.30
CA ILE A 190 12.93 -17.53 4.39
C ILE A 190 14.12 -18.20 5.09
N GLY A 191 15.01 -17.40 5.70
CA GLY A 191 16.20 -17.91 6.40
C GLY A 191 15.84 -18.85 7.55
N LEU A 192 14.91 -18.45 8.41
CA LEU A 192 14.41 -19.26 9.52
C LEU A 192 13.73 -20.54 9.03
N SER A 193 12.92 -20.46 7.97
CA SER A 193 12.24 -21.62 7.40
C SER A 193 13.21 -22.63 6.79
N LEU A 194 14.21 -22.16 6.05
CA LEU A 194 15.26 -23.00 5.47
C LEU A 194 16.11 -23.65 6.56
N TRP A 195 16.57 -22.85 7.54
CA TRP A 195 17.33 -23.35 8.68
C TRP A 195 16.53 -24.43 9.45
N TRP A 196 15.27 -24.15 9.71
CA TRP A 196 14.39 -25.06 10.44
C TRP A 196 14.11 -26.35 9.65
N ALA A 197 13.84 -26.27 8.35
CA ALA A 197 13.68 -27.44 7.49
C ALA A 197 14.96 -28.29 7.40
N MET A 198 16.12 -27.65 7.32
CA MET A 198 17.41 -28.36 7.33
C MET A 198 17.65 -29.06 8.67
N ALA A 199 17.47 -28.36 9.78
CA ALA A 199 17.75 -28.86 11.11
C ALA A 199 16.77 -29.96 11.55
N TYR A 200 15.47 -29.79 11.29
CA TYR A 200 14.42 -30.64 11.86
C TYR A 200 13.77 -31.62 10.87
N ILE A 201 14.06 -31.53 9.57
CA ILE A 201 13.52 -32.45 8.55
C ILE A 201 14.65 -33.14 7.80
N SER A 202 15.52 -32.40 7.10
CA SER A 202 16.54 -33.02 6.23
C SER A 202 17.58 -33.81 7.00
N ARG A 203 18.20 -33.24 8.03
CA ARG A 203 19.26 -33.93 8.80
C ARG A 203 18.79 -35.24 9.44
N PRO A 204 17.66 -35.30 10.19
CA PRO A 204 17.17 -36.54 10.77
C PRO A 204 16.83 -37.61 9.72
N MET A 205 16.32 -37.21 8.56
CA MET A 205 16.03 -38.13 7.45
C MET A 205 17.29 -38.68 6.81
N GLN A 206 18.33 -37.86 6.63
CA GLN A 206 19.64 -38.33 6.15
C GLN A 206 20.29 -39.32 7.13
N THR A 207 20.25 -39.03 8.44
CA THR A 207 20.78 -39.95 9.46
C THR A 207 20.05 -41.29 9.46
N LEU A 208 18.71 -41.25 9.37
CA LEU A 208 17.90 -42.45 9.29
C LEU A 208 18.19 -43.24 8.00
N ALA A 209 18.27 -42.56 6.85
CA ALA A 209 18.59 -43.19 5.56
C ALA A 209 19.96 -43.87 5.57
N HIS A 210 21.01 -43.19 6.08
CA HIS A 210 22.35 -43.78 6.20
C HIS A 210 22.36 -45.01 7.11
N SER A 211 21.55 -45.01 8.18
CA SER A 211 21.48 -46.14 9.10
C SER A 211 20.75 -47.33 8.50
N ILE A 212 19.70 -47.09 7.70
CA ILE A 212 19.04 -48.15 6.92
C ILE A 212 20.03 -48.78 5.93
N ILE A 213 20.79 -47.96 5.19
CA ILE A 213 21.78 -48.43 4.21
C ILE A 213 22.84 -49.32 4.91
N ARG A 214 23.44 -48.85 6.01
CA ARG A 214 24.45 -49.65 6.74
C ARG A 214 23.92 -50.99 7.24
N VAL A 215 22.73 -51.00 7.82
CA VAL A 215 22.09 -52.26 8.26
C VAL A 215 21.84 -53.19 7.08
N SER A 216 21.46 -52.66 5.91
CA SER A 216 21.26 -53.48 4.70
C SER A 216 22.56 -54.02 4.11
N GLU A 217 23.69 -53.38 4.37
CA GLU A 217 25.03 -53.83 3.97
C GLU A 217 25.64 -54.86 4.95
N GLY A 218 24.88 -55.27 5.98
CA GLY A 218 25.32 -56.26 6.98
C GLY A 218 26.03 -55.65 8.20
N ASP A 219 26.12 -54.32 8.29
CA ASP A 219 26.65 -53.63 9.46
C ASP A 219 25.57 -53.47 10.54
N TYR A 220 25.31 -54.58 11.24
CA TYR A 220 24.30 -54.64 12.29
C TYR A 220 24.73 -53.94 13.59
N ASP A 221 25.99 -53.51 13.72
CA ASP A 221 26.49 -52.79 14.90
C ASP A 221 26.45 -51.26 14.74
N ALA A 222 25.99 -50.78 13.58
CA ALA A 222 25.72 -49.37 13.33
C ALA A 222 24.79 -48.73 14.40
N PRO A 223 24.81 -47.38 14.55
CA PRO A 223 23.84 -46.68 15.40
C PRO A 223 22.40 -46.97 14.95
N ARG A 224 21.67 -47.73 15.78
CA ARG A 224 20.29 -48.19 15.50
C ARG A 224 19.22 -47.49 16.34
N ASN A 225 19.64 -46.60 17.24
CA ASN A 225 18.75 -45.85 18.10
C ASN A 225 18.50 -44.47 17.51
N ALA A 226 17.27 -44.00 17.68
CA ALA A 226 16.93 -42.63 17.34
C ALA A 226 17.85 -41.65 18.11
N PRO A 227 18.38 -40.60 17.46
CA PRO A 227 19.10 -39.53 18.14
C PRO A 227 18.29 -38.98 19.33
N SER A 228 18.98 -38.52 20.38
CA SER A 228 18.36 -38.14 21.67
C SER A 228 17.35 -36.99 21.57
N ASP A 229 17.41 -36.19 20.51
CA ASP A 229 16.46 -35.11 20.19
C ASP A 229 15.21 -35.60 19.42
N THR A 230 15.14 -36.88 19.08
CA THR A 230 13.99 -37.48 18.40
C THR A 230 12.85 -37.70 19.38
N ARG A 231 11.77 -36.92 19.22
CA ARG A 231 10.57 -37.04 20.06
C ARG A 231 9.88 -38.40 19.88
N ALA A 232 9.60 -39.07 21.00
CA ALA A 232 8.86 -40.32 21.04
C ALA A 232 7.42 -40.17 20.47
N GLY A 233 6.92 -41.24 19.85
CA GLY A 233 5.57 -41.29 19.29
C GLY A 233 5.41 -40.56 17.95
N THR A 234 6.51 -40.22 17.28
CA THR A 234 6.52 -39.63 15.93
C THR A 234 6.79 -40.68 14.85
N GLU A 235 6.51 -40.35 13.58
CA GLU A 235 6.79 -41.24 12.44
C GLU A 235 8.27 -41.62 12.40
N ILE A 236 9.17 -40.66 12.64
CA ILE A 236 10.62 -40.90 12.68
C ILE A 236 10.99 -41.91 13.77
N SER A 237 10.46 -41.75 14.99
CA SER A 237 10.73 -42.67 16.10
C SER A 237 10.17 -44.08 15.85
N ALA A 238 9.03 -44.18 15.15
CA ALA A 238 8.45 -45.47 14.78
C ALA A 238 9.33 -46.21 13.76
N VAL A 239 9.88 -45.50 12.76
CA VAL A 239 10.79 -46.09 11.77
C VAL A 239 12.10 -46.51 12.41
N TRP A 240 12.68 -45.73 13.33
CA TRP A 240 13.86 -46.15 14.09
C TRP A 240 13.62 -47.42 14.90
N LYS A 241 12.48 -47.52 15.58
CA LYS A 241 12.11 -48.73 16.34
C LYS A 241 11.92 -49.96 15.42
N ALA A 242 11.37 -49.77 14.24
CA ALA A 242 11.23 -50.84 13.25
C ALA A 242 12.61 -51.28 12.70
N LEU A 243 13.50 -50.32 12.41
CA LEU A 243 14.87 -50.58 11.96
C LEU A 243 15.68 -51.36 13.01
N SER A 244 15.61 -50.96 14.28
CA SER A 244 16.33 -51.66 15.36
C SER A 244 15.86 -53.11 15.49
N LEU A 245 14.54 -53.35 15.47
CA LEU A 245 13.97 -54.69 15.54
C LEU A 245 14.36 -55.55 14.33
N LEU A 246 14.37 -54.97 13.12
CA LEU A 246 14.74 -55.67 11.91
C LEU A 246 16.23 -56.05 11.92
N ALA A 247 17.10 -55.13 12.33
CA ALA A 247 18.54 -55.38 12.46
C ALA A 247 18.83 -56.48 13.48
N ASP A 248 18.13 -56.49 14.63
CA ASP A 248 18.29 -57.55 15.63
C ASP A 248 17.88 -58.93 15.07
N ARG A 249 16.77 -58.99 14.32
CA ARG A 249 16.33 -60.24 13.67
C ARG A 249 17.30 -60.69 12.58
N ALA A 250 17.81 -59.77 11.77
CA ALA A 250 18.78 -60.06 10.72
C ALA A 250 20.11 -60.58 11.29
N LYS A 251 20.63 -59.95 12.35
CA LYS A 251 21.84 -60.40 13.05
C LYS A 251 21.67 -61.80 13.63
N MET A 252 20.53 -62.08 14.27
CA MET A 252 20.26 -63.42 14.80
C MET A 252 20.18 -64.46 13.68
N ALA A 253 19.53 -64.14 12.56
CA ALA A 253 19.43 -65.05 11.41
C ALA A 253 20.80 -65.36 10.77
N GLU A 254 21.70 -64.37 10.68
CA GLU A 254 23.06 -64.58 10.17
C GLU A 254 23.89 -65.45 11.13
N VAL A 255 23.79 -65.20 12.44
CA VAL A 255 24.46 -66.03 13.46
C VAL A 255 23.98 -67.48 13.40
N THR A 256 22.67 -67.71 13.27
CA THR A 256 22.13 -69.07 13.14
C THR A 256 22.57 -69.73 11.83
N ALA A 257 22.51 -69.02 10.71
CA ALA A 257 22.93 -69.55 9.42
C ALA A 257 24.44 -69.89 9.38
N LYS A 258 25.27 -69.08 10.05
CA LYS A 258 26.70 -69.38 10.18
C LYS A 258 26.94 -70.59 11.08
N ALA A 259 26.25 -70.69 12.21
CA ALA A 259 26.35 -71.86 13.09
C ALA A 259 25.92 -73.16 12.39
N GLU A 260 24.89 -73.10 11.54
CA GLU A 260 24.46 -74.23 10.70
C GLU A 260 25.53 -74.61 9.67
N ARG A 261 26.09 -73.64 8.93
CA ARG A 261 27.17 -73.88 7.97
C ARG A 261 28.41 -74.49 8.63
N ASP A 262 28.84 -73.94 9.77
CA ASP A 262 30.00 -74.45 10.51
C ASP A 262 29.74 -75.88 11.02
N ALA A 263 28.50 -76.21 11.40
CA ALA A 263 28.12 -77.56 11.81
C ALA A 263 28.07 -78.55 10.64
N GLU A 264 27.56 -78.13 9.47
CA GLU A 264 27.59 -78.93 8.24
C GLU A 264 29.01 -79.19 7.75
N GLU A 265 29.88 -78.18 7.78
CA GLU A 265 31.29 -78.31 7.41
C GLU A 265 31.99 -79.33 8.32
N LYS A 266 31.82 -79.23 9.64
CA LYS A 266 32.36 -80.22 10.59
C LYS A 266 31.85 -81.64 10.32
N ARG A 267 30.55 -81.82 10.11
CA ARG A 267 29.97 -83.13 9.76
C ARG A 267 30.54 -83.67 8.44
N SER A 268 30.78 -82.81 7.45
CA SER A 268 31.36 -83.21 6.17
C SER A 268 32.81 -83.65 6.30
N LEU A 269 33.59 -83.01 7.18
CA LEU A 269 34.97 -83.37 7.50
C LEU A 269 35.03 -84.69 8.27
N GLU A 270 34.16 -84.87 9.27
CA GLU A 270 34.03 -86.14 10.02
C GLU A 270 33.64 -87.30 9.10
N MET A 271 32.68 -87.09 8.19
CA MET A 271 32.28 -88.12 7.22
C MET A 271 33.40 -88.47 6.23
N ARG A 272 34.23 -87.49 5.82
CA ARG A 272 35.41 -87.73 4.99
C ARG A 272 36.50 -88.52 5.71
N GLN A 273 36.68 -88.31 7.03
CA GLN A 273 37.58 -89.12 7.84
C GLN A 273 37.11 -90.58 7.92
N ILE A 274 35.80 -90.81 8.11
CA ILE A 274 35.23 -92.17 8.19
C ILE A 274 35.32 -92.93 6.85
N LEU A 275 35.34 -92.24 5.70
CA LEU A 275 35.45 -92.86 4.37
C LEU A 275 36.90 -93.17 3.92
N LEU A 276 37.91 -92.70 4.67
CA LEU A 276 39.34 -92.87 4.35
C LEU A 276 40.04 -93.90 5.27
N ASP A 277 39.37 -94.36 6.32
CA ASP A 277 39.74 -95.52 7.15
C ASP A 277 38.98 -96.79 6.68
#